data_AF-A0A3N9VEA2-F1
#
_entry.id   AF-A0A3N9VEA2-F1
#
_cell.length_a   1.000
_cell.length_b   1.000
_cell.length_c   1.000
_cell.angle_alpha   90.00
_cell.angle_beta   90.00
_cell.angle_gamma   90.00
#
_symmetry.space_group_name_H-M   'P 1'
#
loop_
_entity.id
_entity.type
_entity.pdbx_description
1 polymer ?
#
loop_
_entity_poly.entity_id
_entity_poly.type
_entity_poly.pdbx_seq_one_letter_code
_entity_poly.pdbx_strand_id
1 'polypeptide(L)'
;MFARIEIDRSRCKGCGLCTIACPRRLLDLDVPEEESVRVAAVLLYQEKCVGCAQCAEMCPDLAISVYSRQKNEITGRSSIVFREYSSIVRSLVKNTACREDVLSLLKKTERRR
;
A
#
# COMPACT_ATOMS: atom_id res chain seq x y z
N MET A 1 12.67 -11.84 11.98
CA MET A 1 11.32 -11.30 11.68
C MET A 1 11.40 -10.73 10.28
N PHE A 2 10.71 -11.30 9.28
CA PHE A 2 10.86 -10.89 7.88
C PHE A 2 9.56 -10.27 7.39
N ALA A 3 9.59 -8.98 7.05
CA ALA A 3 8.54 -8.29 6.34
C ALA A 3 9.08 -7.78 5.00
N ARG A 4 8.23 -7.79 3.98
CA ARG A 4 8.52 -7.25 2.65
C ARG A 4 7.57 -6.10 2.37
N ILE A 5 8.11 -4.93 2.09
CA ILE A 5 7.35 -3.79 1.56
C ILE A 5 7.64 -3.64 0.07
N GLU A 6 6.58 -3.33 -0.69
CA GLU A 6 6.65 -2.95 -2.09
C GLU A 6 5.96 -1.60 -2.29
N ILE A 7 6.58 -0.71 -3.05
CA ILE A 7 6.05 0.63 -3.35
C ILE A 7 5.88 0.74 -4.86
N ASP A 8 4.64 0.95 -5.30
CA ASP A 8 4.31 1.22 -6.70
C ASP A 8 4.61 2.70 -7.02
N ARG A 9 5.74 2.94 -7.67
CA ARG A 9 6.19 4.27 -8.09
C ARG A 9 5.24 4.93 -9.09
N SER A 10 4.43 4.18 -9.84
CA SER A 10 3.46 4.75 -10.77
C SER A 10 2.27 5.39 -10.07
N ARG A 11 1.94 4.91 -8.86
CA ARG A 11 0.84 5.39 -8.02
C ARG A 11 1.30 6.35 -6.93
N CYS A 12 2.54 6.21 -6.47
CA CYS A 12 3.09 7.06 -5.42
C CYS A 12 3.21 8.51 -5.91
N LYS A 13 2.62 9.44 -5.17
CA LYS A 13 2.71 10.88 -5.44
C LYS A 13 3.79 11.60 -4.62
N GLY A 14 4.57 10.87 -3.83
CA GLY A 14 5.63 11.46 -3.00
C GLY A 14 5.12 12.35 -1.85
N CYS A 15 3.89 12.15 -1.36
CA CYS A 15 3.24 13.04 -0.37
C CYS A 15 3.85 12.99 1.05
N GLY A 16 4.74 12.05 1.35
CA GLY A 16 5.45 11.97 2.63
C GLY A 16 4.65 11.43 3.83
N LEU A 17 3.33 11.24 3.74
CA LEU A 17 2.52 10.75 4.87
C LEU A 17 3.06 9.43 5.47
N CYS A 18 3.58 8.56 4.63
CA CYS A 18 4.12 7.27 5.05
C CYS A 18 5.41 7.38 5.89
N THR A 19 6.18 8.46 5.77
CA THR A 19 7.40 8.68 6.54
C THR A 19 7.06 9.03 7.99
N ILE A 20 6.02 9.86 8.18
CA ILE A 20 5.47 10.26 9.48
C ILE A 20 4.78 9.06 10.15
N ALA A 21 4.01 8.29 9.38
CA ALA A 21 3.25 7.16 9.88
C ALA A 21 4.13 5.96 10.30
N CYS A 22 5.39 5.90 9.86
CA CYS A 22 6.27 4.78 10.18
C CYS A 22 6.83 4.90 11.61
N PRO A 23 6.44 4.04 12.58
CA PRO A 23 6.93 4.13 13.95
C PRO A 23 8.44 3.86 14.07
N ARG A 24 9.03 3.20 13.06
CA ARG A 24 10.45 2.90 12.97
C ARG A 24 11.21 3.87 12.06
N ARG A 25 10.54 4.86 11.46
CA ARG A 25 11.11 5.87 10.54
C ARG A 25 11.99 5.24 9.45
N LEU A 26 11.49 4.19 8.81
CA LEU A 26 12.23 3.42 7.79
C LEU A 26 11.96 3.89 6.35
N LEU A 27 10.97 4.77 6.18
CA LEU A 27 10.55 5.30 4.89
C LEU A 27 11.05 6.73 4.74
N ASP A 28 11.48 7.04 3.52
CA ASP A 28 11.89 8.39 3.12
C ASP A 28 11.32 8.72 1.74
N LEU A 29 11.57 9.94 1.27
CA LEU A 29 11.26 10.37 -0.09
C LEU A 29 12.54 10.35 -0.93
N ASP A 30 12.48 9.58 -2.00
CA ASP A 30 13.46 9.57 -3.08
C ASP A 30 13.21 10.81 -3.94
N VAL A 31 14.02 11.85 -3.74
CA VAL A 31 13.96 13.11 -4.50
C VAL A 31 15.04 13.04 -5.59
N PRO A 32 14.66 12.78 -6.85
CA PRO A 32 15.61 12.64 -7.93
C PRO A 32 16.23 14.00 -8.31
N GLU A 33 17.46 13.97 -8.81
CA GLU A 33 18.14 15.17 -9.34
C GLU A 33 17.51 15.65 -10.66
N GLU A 34 16.98 14.72 -11.46
CA GLU A 34 16.28 15.01 -12.70
C GLU A 34 14.83 15.43 -12.42
N GLU A 35 14.47 16.65 -12.83
CA GLU A 35 13.14 17.24 -12.64
C GLU A 35 12.02 16.46 -13.37
N SER A 36 12.39 15.65 -14.37
CA SER A 36 11.44 14.78 -15.11
C SER A 36 11.01 13.54 -14.31
N VAL A 37 11.77 13.18 -13.27
CA VAL A 37 11.51 12.01 -12.43
C VAL A 37 10.68 12.45 -11.24
N ARG A 38 9.61 11.72 -10.94
CA ARG A 38 8.72 12.06 -9.84
C ARG A 38 9.31 11.61 -8.51
N VAL A 39 9.13 12.43 -7.48
CA VAL A 39 9.39 12.06 -6.09
C VAL A 39 8.52 10.86 -5.70
N ALA A 40 9.14 9.85 -5.11
CA ALA A 40 8.45 8.65 -4.65
C ALA A 40 8.92 8.24 -3.26
N ALA A 41 8.07 7.53 -2.53
CA ALA A 41 8.49 6.92 -1.27
C ALA A 41 9.49 5.78 -1.52
N VAL A 42 10.48 5.67 -0.66
CA VAL A 42 11.49 4.60 -0.67
C VAL A 42 11.65 4.04 0.74
N LEU A 43 11.94 2.74 0.82
CA LEU A 43 12.28 2.09 2.08
C LEU A 43 13.80 1.94 2.19
N LEU A 44 14.38 2.46 3.27
CA LEU A 44 15.84 2.48 3.45
C LEU A 44 16.40 1.14 3.98
N TYR A 45 15.68 0.50 4.90
CA TYR A 45 16.17 -0.70 5.61
C TYR A 45 15.05 -1.74 5.73
N GLN A 46 14.89 -2.59 4.70
CA GLN A 46 13.85 -3.62 4.66
C GLN A 46 13.97 -4.61 5.83
N GLU A 47 15.19 -4.96 6.22
CA GLU A 47 15.49 -5.92 7.29
C GLU A 47 15.03 -5.44 8.67
N LYS A 48 14.89 -4.12 8.85
CA LYS A 48 14.40 -3.52 10.10
C LYS A 48 12.87 -3.39 10.14
N CYS A 49 12.20 -3.66 9.02
CA CYS A 49 10.76 -3.54 8.92
C CYS A 49 10.05 -4.65 9.69
N VAL A 50 9.21 -4.25 10.64
CA VAL A 50 8.37 -5.16 11.45
C VAL A 50 7.00 -5.43 10.81
N GLY A 51 6.77 -4.91 9.60
CA GLY A 51 5.54 -5.15 8.83
C GLY A 51 4.26 -4.59 9.45
N CYS A 52 4.28 -3.55 10.29
CA CYS A 52 3.06 -3.05 10.97
C CYS A 52 1.95 -2.47 10.05
N ALA A 53 2.24 -2.29 8.75
CA ALA A 53 1.31 -1.81 7.71
C ALA A 53 0.75 -0.39 7.86
N GLN A 54 1.19 0.42 8.84
CA GLN A 54 0.71 1.81 8.99
C GLN A 54 1.00 2.69 7.77
N CYS A 55 2.12 2.46 7.09
CA CYS A 55 2.45 3.17 5.85
C CYS A 55 1.44 2.89 4.72
N ALA A 56 0.94 1.65 4.63
CA ALA A 56 -0.07 1.29 3.65
C ALA A 56 -1.46 1.83 4.02
N GLU A 57 -1.82 1.81 5.31
CA GLU A 57 -3.09 2.37 5.80
C GLU A 57 -3.19 3.89 5.58
N MET A 58 -2.09 4.62 5.79
CA MET A 58 -2.06 6.08 5.62
C MET A 58 -1.87 6.52 4.17
N CYS A 59 -1.63 5.61 3.22
CA CYS A 59 -1.37 5.97 1.83
C CYS A 59 -2.71 6.22 1.09
N PRO A 60 -3.04 7.49 0.73
CA PRO A 60 -4.31 7.79 0.09
C PRO A 60 -4.42 7.19 -1.33
N ASP A 61 -3.28 7.00 -2.00
CA ASP A 61 -3.20 6.48 -3.36
C ASP A 61 -3.03 4.94 -3.40
N LEU A 62 -3.01 4.27 -2.24
CA LEU A 62 -2.79 2.83 -2.10
C LEU A 62 -1.55 2.33 -2.86
N ALA A 63 -0.47 3.08 -2.80
CA ALA A 63 0.78 2.81 -3.51
C ALA A 63 1.72 1.85 -2.75
N ILE A 64 1.40 1.45 -1.51
CA ILE A 64 2.29 0.66 -0.65
C ILE A 64 1.63 -0.68 -0.28
N SER A 65 2.36 -1.77 -0.51
CA SER A 65 1.96 -3.14 -0.14
C SER A 65 2.92 -3.68 0.93
N VAL A 66 2.39 -4.35 1.96
CA VAL A 66 3.19 -4.90 3.08
C VAL A 66 2.86 -6.37 3.31
N TYR A 67 3.86 -7.23 3.15
CA TYR A 67 3.76 -8.66 3.32
C TYR A 67 4.53 -9.09 4.58
N SER A 68 3.82 -9.55 5.62
CA SER A 68 4.40 -10.12 6.83
C SER A 68 3.81 -11.50 7.09
N ARG A 69 4.63 -12.43 7.60
CA ARG A 69 4.19 -13.79 7.99
C ARG A 69 3.79 -13.92 9.46
N GLN A 70 4.03 -12.90 10.29
CA GLN A 70 3.83 -12.99 11.74
C GLN A 70 2.93 -11.86 12.27
N LYS A 71 2.18 -12.16 13.33
CA LYS A 71 1.48 -11.16 14.14
C LYS A 71 2.51 -10.21 14.74
N ASN A 72 2.32 -8.91 14.54
CA ASN A 72 3.17 -7.89 15.12
C ASN A 72 2.73 -7.63 16.57
N GLU A 73 3.55 -8.00 17.55
CA GLU A 73 3.24 -7.85 18.99
C GLU A 73 3.17 -6.40 19.48
N ILE A 74 3.80 -5.45 18.76
CA ILE A 74 3.80 -4.02 19.09
C ILE A 74 2.47 -3.36 18.70
N THR A 75 1.82 -3.84 17.65
CA THR A 75 0.57 -3.26 17.12
C THR A 75 -0.63 -4.20 17.21
N GLY A 76 -0.43 -5.46 17.63
CA GLY A 76 -1.44 -6.52 17.65
C GLY A 76 -1.94 -6.97 16.27
N ARG A 77 -1.40 -6.45 15.16
CA ARG A 77 -1.93 -6.65 13.80
C ARG A 77 -1.27 -7.83 13.08
N SER A 78 -2.09 -8.63 12.38
CA SER A 78 -1.63 -9.67 11.45
C SER A 78 -1.56 -9.05 10.06
N SER A 79 -0.40 -8.59 9.62
CA SER A 79 -0.27 -7.85 8.36
C SER A 79 -0.01 -8.77 7.16
N ILE A 80 -1.09 -9.36 6.67
CA ILE A 80 -1.18 -9.79 5.27
C ILE A 80 -1.88 -8.66 4.52
N VAL A 81 -1.15 -7.61 4.11
CA VAL A 81 -1.76 -6.63 3.21
C VAL A 81 -1.98 -7.36 1.89
N PHE A 82 -3.26 -7.49 1.52
CA PHE A 82 -3.85 -8.33 0.45
C PHE A 82 -4.33 -9.75 0.81
N ARG A 83 -5.05 -9.92 1.93
CA ARG A 83 -6.12 -10.95 1.96
C ARG A 83 -7.52 -10.45 2.36
N GLU A 84 -7.65 -9.24 2.92
CA GLU A 84 -8.95 -8.71 3.39
C GLU A 84 -9.37 -7.34 2.81
N TYR A 85 -8.60 -6.76 1.86
CA TYR A 85 -9.14 -5.66 1.03
C TYR A 85 -10.40 -6.12 0.27
N SER A 86 -10.50 -7.43 -0.01
CA SER A 86 -11.69 -8.08 -0.54
C SER A 86 -12.94 -7.89 0.32
N SER A 87 -12.89 -7.96 1.66
CA SER A 87 -14.12 -7.99 2.46
C SER A 87 -14.69 -6.60 2.71
N ILE A 88 -13.84 -5.63 3.04
CA ILE A 88 -14.26 -4.25 3.28
C ILE A 88 -14.53 -3.53 1.97
N VAL A 89 -13.71 -3.69 0.92
CA VAL A 89 -14.02 -3.11 -0.40
C VAL A 89 -15.19 -3.85 -1.06
N ARG A 90 -15.39 -5.17 -0.93
CA ARG A 90 -16.67 -5.80 -1.36
C ARG A 90 -17.85 -5.27 -0.56
N SER A 91 -17.69 -4.98 0.74
CA SER A 91 -18.77 -4.43 1.57
C SER A 91 -19.09 -2.97 1.23
N LEU A 92 -18.06 -2.16 0.95
CA LEU A 92 -18.20 -0.78 0.50
C LEU A 92 -18.76 -0.70 -0.93
N VAL A 93 -18.34 -1.58 -1.84
CA VAL A 93 -18.89 -1.73 -3.20
C VAL A 93 -20.33 -2.25 -3.18
N LYS A 94 -20.74 -3.02 -2.16
CA LYS A 94 -22.13 -3.44 -1.97
C LYS A 94 -23.04 -2.30 -1.50
N ASN A 95 -22.50 -1.27 -0.84
CA ASN A 95 -23.27 -0.14 -0.28
C ASN A 95 -23.12 1.16 -1.08
N THR A 96 -22.30 1.22 -2.13
CA THR A 96 -22.26 2.36 -3.05
C THR A 96 -23.15 2.07 -4.26
N ALA A 97 -24.27 2.79 -4.31
CA ALA A 97 -25.22 2.79 -5.40
C ALA A 97 -24.58 3.36 -6.69
N CYS A 98 -24.08 2.50 -7.57
CA CYS A 98 -24.25 2.62 -9.03
C CYS A 98 -23.76 1.31 -9.68
N ARG A 99 -24.70 0.40 -9.96
CA ARG A 99 -24.46 -1.03 -10.22
C ARG A 99 -23.89 -1.33 -11.61
N GLU A 100 -23.82 -0.37 -12.52
CA GLU A 100 -23.59 -0.64 -13.94
C GLU A 100 -22.15 -0.39 -14.41
N ASP A 101 -21.38 0.49 -13.76
CA ASP A 101 -20.04 0.84 -14.24
C ASP A 101 -18.93 -0.12 -13.79
N VAL A 102 -19.02 -0.68 -12.58
CA VAL A 102 -17.95 -1.51 -11.98
C VAL A 102 -17.82 -2.87 -12.67
N LEU A 103 -18.93 -3.49 -13.09
CA LEU A 103 -18.96 -4.76 -13.82
C LEU A 103 -18.31 -4.65 -15.21
N SER A 104 -18.37 -3.47 -15.84
CA SER A 104 -17.75 -3.23 -17.14
C SER A 104 -16.22 -3.14 -17.06
N LEU A 105 -15.69 -2.63 -15.95
CA LEU A 105 -14.25 -2.51 -15.68
C LEU A 105 -13.64 -3.88 -15.34
N LEU A 106 -14.35 -4.72 -14.57
CA LEU A 106 -13.91 -6.08 -14.25
C LEU A 106 -13.84 -6.98 -15.50
N LYS A 107 -14.76 -6.81 -16.47
CA LYS A 107 -14.75 -7.57 -17.73
C LYS A 107 -13.64 -7.15 -18.70
N LYS A 108 -13.08 -5.94 -18.58
CA LYS A 108 -11.97 -5.47 -19.45
C LYS A 108 -10.62 -6.02 -19.00
N THR A 109 -10.43 -6.30 -17.72
CA THR A 109 -9.17 -6.85 -17.18
C THR A 109 -9.02 -8.35 -17.42
N GLU A 110 -10.11 -9.10 -17.60
CA GLU A 110 -10.10 -10.55 -17.86
C GLU A 110 -10.03 -10.94 -19.35
N ARG A 111 -9.99 -9.98 -20.28
CA ARG A 111 -9.89 -10.24 -21.74
C ARG A 111 -8.51 -9.96 -22.37
N ARG A 112 -7.47 -9.70 -21.57
CA ARG A 112 -6.08 -9.54 -22.03
C ARG A 112 -5.11 -10.58 -21.47
N ARG A 113 -5.61 -11.75 -21.04
CA ARG A 113 -4.84 -12.98 -20.87
C ARG A 113 -5.68 -14.18 -21.29
#